data_AF-A0A7V8YJ45-F1
#
_entry.id   AF-A0A7V8YJ45-F1
#
_cell.length_a   1.000
_cell.length_b   1.000
_cell.length_c   1.000
_cell.angle_alpha   90.00
_cell.angle_beta   90.00
_cell.angle_gamma   90.00
#
_symmetry.space_group_name_H-M   'P 1'
#
loop_
_entity.id
_entity.type
_entity.pdbx_description
1 polymer ?
#
loop_
_entity_poly.entity_id
_entity_poly.type
_entity_poly.pdbx_seq_one_letter_code
_entity_poly.pdbx_strand_id
1 'polypeptide(L)'
;MLGPEPTHALIDVFRRHLQRRPDQFARIAAQRPDGPLAVSRRVAGRPARHDHIWATPDVDVLDVRYLYEEAVSTGSDHALVLADLCL
;
A
#
# COMPACT_ATOMS: atom_id res chain seq x y z
N MET A 1 -11.56 2.17 6.07
CA MET A 1 -10.18 2.65 5.85
C MET A 1 -9.78 3.42 7.08
N LEU A 2 -8.63 3.10 7.70
CA LEU A 2 -8.08 3.94 8.77
C LEU A 2 -7.80 5.32 8.14
N GLY A 3 -8.48 6.34 8.65
CA GLY A 3 -8.35 7.72 8.19
C GLY A 3 -6.96 8.29 8.46
N PRO A 4 -6.76 9.60 8.30
CA PRO A 4 -5.47 10.24 8.54
C PRO A 4 -4.95 10.09 9.98
N GLU A 5 -5.81 9.71 10.95
CA GLU A 5 -5.49 9.58 12.37
C GLU A 5 -5.67 8.12 12.86
N PRO A 6 -4.64 7.27 12.77
CA PRO A 6 -4.70 5.94 13.35
C PRO A 6 -4.67 6.03 14.89
N THR A 7 -5.43 5.16 15.56
CA THR A 7 -5.45 5.05 17.04
C THR A 7 -4.25 4.27 17.60
N HIS A 8 -3.26 3.97 16.78
CA HIS A 8 -2.08 3.17 17.12
C HIS A 8 -0.79 3.85 16.64
N ALA A 9 0.33 3.56 17.30
CA ALA A 9 1.65 4.11 16.96
C ALA A 9 2.32 3.44 15.75
N LEU A 10 1.69 2.45 15.13
CA LEU A 10 2.23 1.76 13.97
C LEU A 10 2.17 2.65 12.71
N ILE A 11 3.16 2.49 11.84
CA ILE A 11 3.27 3.19 10.55
C ILE A 11 2.80 2.30 9.39
N ASP A 12 2.14 2.91 8.40
CA ASP A 12 1.82 2.23 7.14
C ASP A 12 3.12 2.07 6.35
N VAL A 13 3.58 0.84 6.22
CA VAL A 13 4.86 0.48 5.60
C VAL A 13 4.94 1.00 4.15
N PHE A 14 3.84 0.94 3.39
CA PHE A 14 3.83 1.44 2.02
C PHE A 14 3.89 2.97 1.96
N ARG A 15 3.16 3.66 2.84
CA ARG A 15 3.23 5.13 2.93
C ARG A 15 4.65 5.57 3.30
N ARG A 16 5.31 4.88 4.24
CA ARG A 16 6.71 5.14 4.61
C ARG A 16 7.67 4.94 3.44
N HIS A 17 7.47 3.88 2.66
CA HIS A 17 8.25 3.60 1.46
C HIS A 17 8.11 4.72 0.40
N LEU A 18 6.90 5.22 0.19
CA LEU A 18 6.61 6.31 -0.76
C LEU A 18 7.13 7.68 -0.30
N GLN A 19 7.17 7.96 1.01
CA GLN A 19 7.77 9.18 1.54
C GLN A 19 9.25 9.32 1.16
N ARG A 20 9.96 8.20 1.03
CA ARG A 20 11.36 8.15 0.58
C ARG A 20 11.49 8.21 -0.96
N ARG A 21 10.38 8.23 -1.70
CA ARG A 21 10.32 8.16 -3.18
C ARG A 21 9.27 9.15 -3.74
N PRO A 22 9.50 10.47 -3.61
CA PRO A 22 8.51 11.49 -3.98
C PRO A 22 8.05 11.40 -5.43
N ASP A 23 8.93 11.04 -6.37
CA ASP A 23 8.58 10.90 -7.79
C ASP A 23 7.61 9.75 -8.04
N GLN A 24 7.74 8.64 -7.31
CA GLN A 24 6.81 7.53 -7.39
C GLN A 24 5.46 7.92 -6.79
N PHE A 25 5.46 8.60 -5.65
CA PHE A 25 4.24 9.13 -5.04
C PHE A 25 3.51 10.09 -5.98
N ALA A 26 4.23 11.04 -6.60
CA ALA A 26 3.67 11.99 -7.56
C ALA A 26 3.06 11.30 -8.78
N ARG A 27 3.75 10.27 -9.34
CA ARG A 27 3.20 9.46 -10.44
C ARG A 27 1.90 8.75 -10.04
N ILE A 28 1.85 8.16 -8.85
CA ILE A 28 0.65 7.50 -8.33
C ILE A 28 -0.49 8.50 -8.18
N ALA A 29 -0.23 9.67 -7.58
CA ALA A 29 -1.22 10.72 -7.38
C ALA A 29 -1.74 11.28 -8.72
N ALA A 30 -0.87 11.43 -9.73
CA ALA A 30 -1.28 11.86 -11.07
C ALA A 30 -2.15 10.82 -11.79
N GLN A 31 -1.83 9.53 -11.66
CA GLN A 31 -2.59 8.45 -12.28
C GLN A 31 -3.92 8.17 -11.56
N ARG A 32 -3.98 8.45 -10.25
CA ARG A 32 -5.09 8.12 -9.36
C ARG A 32 -5.34 9.27 -8.38
N PRO A 33 -5.80 10.45 -8.84
CA PRO A 33 -5.96 11.63 -7.99
C PRO A 33 -6.91 11.38 -6.81
N ASP A 34 -8.00 10.66 -7.06
CA ASP A 34 -8.99 10.28 -6.04
C ASP A 34 -8.93 8.80 -5.66
N GLY A 35 -7.86 8.11 -6.08
CA GLY A 35 -7.71 6.67 -5.92
C GLY A 35 -6.76 6.28 -4.78
N PRO A 36 -6.69 4.98 -4.45
CA PRO A 36 -5.79 4.51 -3.42
C PRO A 36 -4.32 4.57 -3.88
N LEU A 37 -3.39 4.65 -2.92
CA LEU A 37 -1.94 4.64 -3.19
C LEU A 37 -1.49 3.35 -3.91
N ALA A 38 -2.15 2.23 -3.65
CA ALA A 38 -2.00 0.97 -4.36
C ALA A 38 -3.37 0.30 -4.46
N VAL A 39 -3.58 -0.56 -5.45
CA VAL A 39 -4.78 -1.40 -5.50
C VAL A 39 -4.47 -2.66 -4.74
N SER A 40 -5.32 -3.02 -3.79
CA SER A 40 -5.28 -4.34 -3.15
C SER A 40 -6.57 -5.12 -3.37
N ARG A 41 -7.66 -4.44 -3.74
CA ARG A 41 -8.95 -5.05 -4.06
C ARG A 41 -9.74 -4.15 -5.00
N ARG A 42 -10.74 -4.70 -5.70
CA ARG A 42 -11.81 -3.94 -6.35
C ARG A 42 -13.14 -4.19 -5.67
N VAL A 43 -13.82 -3.13 -5.25
CA VAL A 43 -15.14 -3.20 -4.61
C VAL A 43 -16.15 -2.53 -5.54
N ALA A 44 -17.14 -3.30 -6.01
CA ALA A 44 -18.09 -2.84 -7.03
C ALA A 44 -17.37 -2.18 -8.24
N GLY A 45 -16.27 -2.81 -8.69
CA GLY A 45 -15.42 -2.33 -9.78
C GLY A 45 -14.43 -1.21 -9.42
N ARG A 46 -14.57 -0.56 -8.25
CA ARG A 46 -13.71 0.56 -7.84
C ARG A 46 -12.44 0.07 -7.14
N PRO A 47 -11.26 0.59 -7.50
CA PRO A 47 -10.01 0.23 -6.83
C PRO A 47 -10.02 0.69 -5.37
N ALA A 48 -9.59 -0.18 -4.47
CA ALA A 48 -9.43 0.09 -3.04
C ALA A 48 -8.12 -0.50 -2.53
N ARG A 49 -7.62 0.04 -1.41
CA ARG A 49 -6.53 -0.55 -0.63
C ARG A 49 -7.08 -0.93 0.73
N HIS A 50 -7.35 -2.22 0.90
CA HIS A 50 -7.83 -2.80 2.15
C HIS A 50 -6.74 -3.57 2.88
N ASP A 51 -5.72 -4.00 2.14
CA ASP A 51 -4.60 -4.78 2.67
C ASP A 51 -3.47 -3.84 3.01
N HIS A 52 -2.95 -3.94 4.22
CA HIS A 52 -1.91 -3.07 4.76
C HIS A 52 -0.92 -3.89 5.58
N ILE A 53 0.36 -3.51 5.52
CA ILE A 53 1.37 -3.94 6.47
C ILE A 53 1.67 -2.75 7.38
N TRP A 54 1.60 -2.99 8.68
CA TRP A 54 1.88 -2.00 9.72
C TRP A 54 3.11 -2.45 10.51
N ALA A 55 4.01 -1.52 10.80
CA ALA A 55 5.23 -1.79 11.57
C ALA A 55 5.44 -0.73 12.64
N THR A 56 6.24 -1.04 13.66
CA THR A 56 6.69 -0.04 14.61
C THR A 56 7.68 0.93 13.94
N PRO A 57 7.82 2.19 14.43
CA PRO A 57 8.63 3.21 13.75
C PRO A 57 10.12 2.90 13.60
N ASP A 58 10.64 1.99 14.42
CA ASP A 58 12.04 1.51 14.45
C ASP A 58 12.37 0.52 13.32
N VAL A 59 11.37 -0.01 12.61
CA VAL A 59 11.59 -0.90 11.48
C VAL A 59 11.88 -0.11 10.21
N ASP A 60 12.99 -0.43 9.56
CA ASP A 60 13.36 0.15 8.27
C ASP A 60 12.67 -0.54 7.10
N VAL A 61 12.02 0.25 6.24
CA VAL A 61 11.33 -0.23 5.04
C VAL A 61 12.23 -0.08 3.82
N LEU A 62 12.65 -1.20 3.24
CA LEU A 62 13.52 -1.26 2.07
C LEU A 62 12.71 -1.24 0.77
N ASP A 63 11.79 -2.20 0.63
CA ASP A 63 10.90 -2.35 -0.53
C ASP A 63 9.47 -2.73 -0.14
N VAL A 64 8.50 -2.35 -0.97
CA VAL A 64 7.08 -2.73 -0.80
C VAL A 64 6.41 -2.86 -2.16
N ARG A 65 5.74 -4.00 -2.39
CA ARG A 65 5.05 -4.30 -3.65
C ARG A 65 3.63 -4.79 -3.41
N TYR A 66 2.69 -4.28 -4.19
CA TYR A 66 1.32 -4.78 -4.29
C TYR A 66 1.16 -5.51 -5.61
N LEU A 67 0.99 -6.82 -5.55
CA LEU A 67 0.84 -7.69 -6.71
C LEU A 67 -0.64 -8.02 -6.95
N TYR A 68 -1.44 -6.98 -7.22
CA TYR A 68 -2.89 -7.14 -7.38
C TYR A 68 -3.23 -7.91 -8.66
N GLU A 69 -2.65 -7.51 -9.79
CA GLU A 69 -2.97 -8.11 -11.09
C GLU A 69 -2.53 -9.59 -11.13
N GLU A 70 -1.36 -9.89 -10.56
CA GLU A 70 -0.85 -11.26 -10.44
C GLU A 70 -1.73 -12.11 -9.54
N ALA A 71 -2.12 -11.61 -8.36
CA ALA A 71 -2.97 -12.36 -7.45
C ALA A 71 -4.37 -12.62 -8.03
N VAL A 72 -4.96 -11.65 -8.73
CA VAL A 72 -6.26 -11.83 -9.39
C VAL A 72 -6.16 -12.80 -10.56
N SER A 73 -5.06 -12.78 -11.32
CA SER A 73 -4.85 -13.73 -12.41
C SER A 73 -4.78 -15.19 -11.95
N THR A 74 -4.50 -15.43 -10.66
CA THR A 74 -4.45 -16.76 -10.03
C THR A 74 -5.68 -17.09 -9.17
N GLY A 75 -6.71 -16.23 -9.19
CA GLY A 75 -8.01 -16.49 -8.56
C GLY A 75 -8.23 -15.84 -7.19
N SER A 76 -7.29 -15.02 -6.70
CA SER A 76 -7.51 -14.21 -5.48
C SER A 76 -8.39 -12.99 -5.78
N ASP A 77 -9.19 -12.52 -4.82
CA ASP A 77 -9.85 -11.21 -4.90
C ASP A 77 -9.08 -10.10 -4.17
N HIS A 78 -7.95 -10.44 -3.55
CA HIS A 78 -7.02 -9.54 -2.85
C HIS A 78 -5.60 -9.61 -3.44
N ALA A 79 -4.86 -8.51 -3.31
CA ALA A 79 -3.44 -8.47 -3.67
C ALA A 79 -2.58 -9.23 -2.67
N LEU A 80 -1.51 -9.83 -3.18
CA LEU A 80 -0.37 -10.19 -2.35
C LEU A 80 0.46 -8.93 -2.06
N VAL A 81 0.66 -8.62 -0.78
CA VAL A 81 1.48 -7.48 -0.34
C VAL A 81 2.81 -8.03 0.19
N LEU A 82 3.91 -7.65 -0.48
CA LEU A 82 5.26 -8.03 -0.10
C LEU A 82 6.00 -6.81 0.44
N ALA A 83 6.78 -7.00 1.50
CA ALA A 83 7.64 -5.97 2.05
C ALA A 83 8.98 -6.55 2.46
N ASP A 84 10.06 -5.85 2.11
CA ASP A 84 11.40 -6.13 2.57
C ASP A 84 11.71 -5.16 3.71
N LEU A 85 11.98 -5.70 4.90
CA LEU A 85 12.13 -4.97 6.15
C LEU A 85 13.50 -5.25 6.77
N CYS A 86 14.04 -4.26 7.48
CA CYS A 86 15.27 -4.36 8.28
C CYS A 86 15.00 -3.91 9.71
N LEU A 87 15.68 -4.55 10.66
CA LEU A 87 15.71 -4.20 12.08
C LEU A 87 17.00 -3.46 12.43
#